data_AF-A0A4Y2FFK4-F1
#
_entry.id   AF-A0A4Y2FFK4-F1
#
_cell.length_a   1.000
_cell.length_b   1.000
_cell.length_c   1.000
_cell.angle_alpha   90.00
_cell.angle_beta   90.00
_cell.angle_gamma   90.00
#
_symmetry.space_group_name_H-M   'P 1'
#
loop_
_entity.id
_entity.type
_entity.pdbx_description
1 polymer ?
#
loop_
_entity_poly.entity_id
_entity_poly.type
_entity_poly.pdbx_seq_one_letter_code
_entity_poly.pdbx_strand_id
1 'polypeptide(L)'
;MELILNRRLQWFVCRLHANELLLRHLFAHVDRTTTGPRSLTGEIRKSLAGCEKLSIVSSTPIEYTLCEVTNKKDLSTDQLNLMEICEVINCWHCRESLLKINPGNLCHPRWIRITNRILRLNVAHENSSEALLILTTFIAKVYASMWFKIKTKP
;
A
#
# COMPACT_ATOMS: atom_id res chain seq x y z
N MET A 1 -18.78 18.83 14.65
CA MET A 1 -18.35 18.38 13.30
C MET A 1 -19.21 17.21 12.82
N GLU A 2 -19.34 16.11 13.56
CA GLU A 2 -20.20 14.97 13.18
C GLU A 2 -21.69 15.32 13.07
N LEU A 3 -22.22 16.13 14.01
CA LEU A 3 -23.61 16.62 13.98
C LEU A 3 -23.90 17.53 12.77
N ILE A 4 -22.89 18.26 12.30
CA ILE A 4 -23.01 19.18 11.14
C ILE A 4 -22.94 18.39 9.83
N LEU A 5 -22.13 17.33 9.80
CA LEU A 5 -21.93 16.48 8.63
C LEU A 5 -22.90 15.29 8.57
N ASN A 6 -23.69 15.08 9.63
CA ASN A 6 -24.57 13.92 9.85
C ASN A 6 -23.86 12.57 9.58
N ARG A 7 -22.60 12.46 10.01
CA ARG A 7 -21.74 11.28 9.76
C ARG A 7 -20.91 10.93 10.99
N ARG A 8 -20.75 9.62 11.23
CA ARG A 8 -19.97 9.04 12.34
C ARG A 8 -18.48 8.98 12.01
N LEU A 9 -17.84 10.16 11.94
CA LEU A 9 -16.41 10.29 11.60
C LEU A 9 -15.48 9.51 12.53
N GLN A 10 -15.83 9.34 13.81
CA GLN A 10 -15.07 8.55 14.77
C GLN A 10 -14.93 7.10 14.31
N TRP A 11 -16.02 6.46 13.88
CA TRP A 11 -15.99 5.09 13.40
C TRP A 11 -15.16 4.94 12.13
N PHE A 12 -15.21 5.94 11.25
CA PHE A 12 -14.38 6.02 10.06
C PHE A 12 -12.88 6.04 10.43
N VAL A 13 -12.48 6.92 11.35
CA VAL A 13 -11.10 7.03 11.84
C VAL A 13 -10.65 5.74 12.54
N CYS A 14 -11.48 5.17 13.41
CA CYS A 14 -11.16 3.92 14.11
C CYS A 14 -10.94 2.75 13.14
N ARG A 15 -11.77 2.63 12.10
CA ARG A 15 -11.62 1.57 11.08
C ARG A 15 -10.34 1.73 10.25
N LEU A 16 -10.00 2.96 9.86
CA LEU A 16 -8.73 3.23 9.16
C LEU A 16 -7.53 2.91 10.06
N HIS A 17 -7.60 3.30 11.33
CA HIS A 17 -6.52 3.04 12.28
C HIS A 17 -6.33 1.54 12.53
N ALA A 18 -7.42 0.77 12.68
CA ALA A 18 -7.35 -0.68 12.81
C ALA A 18 -6.72 -1.34 11.57
N ASN A 19 -7.07 -0.86 10.37
CA ASN A 19 -6.48 -1.34 9.12
C ASN A 19 -4.97 -1.06 9.05
N GLU A 20 -4.53 0.13 9.47
CA GLU A 20 -3.09 0.45 9.59
C GLU A 20 -2.38 -0.43 10.63
N LEU A 21 -3.04 -0.75 11.75
CA LEU A 21 -2.46 -1.57 12.81
C LEU A 21 -2.20 -3.01 12.36
N LEU A 22 -3.10 -3.59 11.57
CA LEU A 22 -2.89 -4.92 10.99
C LEU A 22 -1.68 -4.94 10.05
N LEU A 23 -1.57 -3.93 9.18
CA LEU A 23 -0.41 -3.79 8.29
C LEU A 23 0.90 -3.61 9.09
N ARG A 24 0.89 -2.78 10.13
CA ARG A 24 2.03 -2.56 11.03
C ARG A 24 2.52 -3.87 11.64
N HIS A 25 1.59 -4.67 12.15
CA HIS A 25 1.92 -5.91 12.82
C HIS A 25 2.53 -6.93 11.84
N LEU A 26 1.91 -7.10 10.67
CA LEU A 26 2.45 -7.97 9.63
C LEU A 26 3.82 -7.48 9.14
N PHE A 27 3.95 -6.18 8.87
CA PHE A 27 5.22 -5.60 8.44
C PHE A 27 6.32 -5.83 9.47
N ALA A 28 6.05 -5.63 10.76
CA ALA A 28 7.03 -5.87 11.82
C ALA A 28 7.40 -7.36 11.97
N HIS A 29 6.48 -8.27 11.69
CA HIS A 29 6.72 -9.72 11.70
C HIS A 29 7.57 -10.16 10.50
N VAL A 30 7.22 -9.70 9.30
CA VAL A 30 7.84 -10.11 8.03
C VAL A 30 9.20 -9.43 7.79
N ASP A 31 9.38 -8.19 8.24
CA ASP A 31 10.63 -7.41 8.11
C ASP A 31 11.69 -7.81 9.18
N ARG A 32 11.44 -8.83 10.01
CA ARG A 32 12.37 -9.27 11.09
C ARG A 32 12.84 -10.73 10.95
N THR A 33 14.04 -10.89 10.41
CA THR A 33 15.13 -11.77 10.90
C THR A 33 16.44 -11.39 10.22
N THR A 34 17.29 -10.63 10.92
CA THR A 34 18.76 -10.78 10.95
C THR A 34 19.34 -9.84 12.01
N THR A 35 19.91 -10.46 13.05
CA THR A 35 20.81 -9.92 14.10
C THR A 35 20.35 -8.75 14.98
N GLY A 36 19.92 -9.07 16.20
CA GLY A 36 20.14 -8.27 17.42
C GLY A 36 19.09 -7.21 17.81
N PRO A 37 18.86 -6.97 19.12
CA PRO A 37 17.86 -6.03 19.64
C PRO A 37 18.15 -4.53 19.33
N ARG A 38 19.30 -4.20 18.74
CA ARG A 38 19.71 -2.81 18.42
C ARG A 38 19.80 -2.49 16.92
N SER A 39 19.66 -3.46 16.02
CA SER A 39 19.67 -3.22 14.56
C SER A 39 18.36 -3.69 13.93
N LEU A 40 17.33 -2.83 14.00
CA LEU A 40 16.12 -2.95 13.19
C LEU A 40 16.40 -2.50 11.75
N THR A 41 17.18 -3.29 11.03
CA THR A 41 17.47 -3.03 9.62
C THR A 41 17.03 -4.21 8.78
N GLY A 42 15.72 -4.48 8.79
CA GLY A 42 15.11 -5.44 7.89
C GLY A 42 15.38 -5.07 6.43
N GLU A 43 15.70 -6.07 5.61
CA GLU A 43 16.08 -5.88 4.20
C GLU A 43 14.97 -5.17 3.42
N ILE A 44 13.69 -5.47 3.71
CA ILE A 44 12.56 -4.82 3.04
C ILE A 44 12.61 -3.32 3.33
N ARG A 45 12.76 -2.92 4.59
CA ARG A 45 12.86 -1.50 4.96
C ARG A 45 14.02 -0.77 4.28
N LYS A 46 15.16 -1.44 4.08
CA LYS A 46 16.28 -0.87 3.30
C LYS A 46 15.88 -0.69 1.85
N SER A 47 15.29 -1.72 1.22
CA SER A 47 14.86 -1.69 -0.18
C SER A 47 13.75 -0.68 -0.47
N LEU A 48 12.97 -0.26 0.55
CA LEU A 48 11.99 0.82 0.39
C LEU A 48 12.66 2.19 0.11
N ALA A 49 13.92 2.38 0.51
CA ALA A 49 14.68 3.56 0.15
C ALA A 49 15.18 3.43 -1.31
N GLY A 50 14.87 4.41 -2.16
CA GLY A 50 15.29 4.37 -3.57
C GLY A 50 14.34 3.60 -4.50
N CYS A 51 13.28 2.95 -3.99
CA CYS A 51 12.32 2.23 -4.83
C CYS A 51 11.64 3.11 -5.90
N GLU A 52 11.59 4.43 -5.68
CA GLU A 52 11.13 5.41 -6.67
C GLU A 52 11.95 5.40 -7.97
N LYS A 53 13.24 5.01 -7.92
CA LYS A 53 14.14 5.00 -9.08
C LYS A 53 14.15 3.67 -9.84
N LEU A 54 13.56 2.62 -9.28
CA LEU A 54 13.58 1.30 -9.90
C LEU A 54 12.67 1.29 -11.14
N SER A 55 13.15 0.64 -12.20
CA SER A 55 12.34 0.34 -13.39
C SER A 55 11.29 -0.70 -13.03
N ILE A 56 10.11 -0.55 -13.63
CA ILE A 56 9.02 -1.51 -13.44
C ILE A 56 9.29 -2.69 -14.36
N VAL A 57 9.25 -3.89 -13.78
CA VAL A 57 9.45 -5.15 -14.47
C VAL A 57 8.20 -5.99 -14.30
N SER A 58 7.85 -6.78 -15.31
CA SER A 58 6.72 -7.71 -15.22
C SER A 58 6.92 -8.65 -14.02
N SER A 59 5.97 -8.69 -13.10
CA SER A 59 5.90 -9.66 -11.99
C SER A 59 4.61 -10.47 -12.13
N THR A 60 4.39 -11.44 -11.25
CA THR A 60 3.20 -12.30 -11.31
C THR A 60 1.93 -11.58 -10.85
N PRO A 61 0.80 -11.74 -11.55
CA PRO A 61 -0.50 -11.25 -11.10
C PRO A 61 -0.93 -11.81 -9.77
N ILE A 62 -1.44 -10.92 -8.92
CA ILE A 62 -2.15 -11.31 -7.70
C ILE A 62 -3.62 -11.07 -7.99
N GLU A 63 -4.41 -12.13 -8.10
CA GLU A 63 -5.84 -12.01 -8.35
C GLU A 63 -6.59 -11.60 -7.07
N TYR A 64 -7.37 -10.52 -7.14
CA TYR A 64 -8.30 -10.07 -6.12
C TYR A 64 -9.35 -9.08 -6.65
N THR A 65 -10.39 -8.84 -5.87
CA THR A 65 -11.41 -7.84 -6.21
C THR A 65 -11.15 -6.54 -5.45
N LEU A 66 -10.70 -5.50 -6.16
CA LEU A 66 -10.61 -4.14 -5.61
C LEU A 66 -12.01 -3.49 -5.63
N CYS A 67 -12.36 -2.74 -4.59
CA CYS A 67 -13.62 -1.98 -4.57
C CYS A 67 -13.58 -0.89 -5.64
N GLU A 68 -14.62 -0.80 -6.49
CA GLU A 68 -14.76 0.31 -7.42
C GLU A 68 -14.91 1.63 -6.65
N VAL A 69 -14.03 2.59 -6.94
CA VAL A 69 -14.12 3.95 -6.43
C VAL A 69 -14.69 4.85 -7.52
N THR A 70 -15.93 5.28 -7.34
CA THR A 70 -16.68 6.07 -8.33
C THR A 70 -16.17 7.51 -8.45
N ASN A 71 -15.69 8.12 -7.36
CA ASN A 71 -15.19 9.50 -7.35
C ASN A 71 -13.67 9.56 -7.11
N LYS A 72 -12.87 9.20 -8.14
CA LYS A 72 -11.40 9.32 -8.08
C LYS A 72 -10.91 10.76 -7.77
N LYS A 73 -11.72 11.79 -8.07
CA LYS A 73 -11.39 13.21 -7.83
C LYS A 73 -11.28 13.58 -6.34
N ASP A 74 -11.92 12.82 -5.45
CA ASP A 74 -11.92 13.09 -4.01
C ASP A 74 -10.73 12.42 -3.28
N LEU A 75 -9.89 11.70 -4.02
CA LEU A 75 -8.73 10.99 -3.49
C LEU A 75 -7.50 11.89 -3.49
N SER A 76 -6.74 11.82 -2.39
CA SER A 76 -5.39 12.39 -2.36
C SER A 76 -4.46 11.67 -3.34
N THR A 77 -3.37 12.30 -3.73
CA THR A 77 -2.34 11.70 -4.60
C THR A 77 -1.86 10.34 -4.09
N ASP A 78 -1.62 10.20 -2.79
CA ASP A 78 -1.19 8.92 -2.20
C ASP A 78 -2.24 7.81 -2.35
N GLN A 79 -3.52 8.15 -2.27
CA GLN A 79 -4.63 7.20 -2.42
C GLN A 79 -4.87 6.81 -3.88
N LEU A 80 -4.73 7.77 -4.80
CA LEU A 80 -4.76 7.50 -6.24
C LEU A 80 -3.64 6.55 -6.62
N ASN A 81 -2.42 6.83 -6.17
CA ASN A 81 -1.26 5.96 -6.39
C ASN A 81 -1.51 4.54 -5.87
N LEU A 82 -2.09 4.39 -4.67
CA LEU A 82 -2.43 3.08 -4.10
C LEU A 82 -3.44 2.33 -4.98
N MET A 83 -4.47 3.02 -5.47
CA MET A 83 -5.50 2.40 -6.31
C MET A 83 -4.92 1.96 -7.65
N GLU A 84 -4.18 2.84 -8.33
CA GLU A 84 -3.60 2.56 -9.65
C GLU A 84 -2.61 1.40 -9.61
N ILE A 85 -1.71 1.37 -8.61
CA ILE A 85 -0.75 0.27 -8.50
C ILE A 85 -1.43 -1.05 -8.13
N CYS A 86 -2.51 -0.99 -7.33
CA CYS A 86 -3.35 -2.16 -7.06
C CYS A 86 -4.00 -2.69 -8.35
N GLU A 87 -4.64 -1.83 -9.15
CA GLU A 87 -5.23 -2.21 -10.44
C GLU A 87 -4.20 -2.89 -11.36
N VAL A 88 -2.96 -2.39 -11.39
CA VAL A 88 -1.86 -2.98 -12.16
C VAL A 88 -1.47 -4.37 -11.65
N ILE A 89 -1.28 -4.53 -10.34
CA ILE A 89 -0.90 -5.82 -9.74
C ILE A 89 -1.99 -6.89 -9.99
N ASN A 90 -3.25 -6.48 -10.07
CA ASN A 90 -4.37 -7.38 -10.29
C ASN A 90 -4.41 -7.93 -11.73
N CYS A 91 -4.20 -7.07 -12.73
CA CYS A 91 -4.43 -7.44 -14.14
C CYS A 91 -3.15 -7.53 -14.97
N TRP A 92 -1.99 -7.11 -14.46
CA TRP A 92 -0.69 -6.98 -15.15
C TRP A 92 -0.66 -6.29 -16.50
N HIS A 93 -1.73 -5.60 -16.90
CA HIS A 93 -1.66 -4.66 -17.99
C HIS A 93 -0.87 -3.43 -17.53
N CYS A 94 0.44 -3.45 -17.75
CA CYS A 94 1.33 -2.31 -17.63
C CYS A 94 0.79 -1.16 -18.50
N ARG A 95 0.00 -0.28 -17.89
CA ARG A 95 -0.32 1.02 -18.49
C ARG A 95 0.90 1.91 -18.34
N GLU A 96 1.20 2.70 -19.37
CA GLU A 96 2.20 3.78 -19.34
C GLU A 96 2.01 4.77 -18.16
N SER A 97 0.82 4.79 -17.53
CA SER A 97 0.54 5.54 -16.30
C SER A 97 1.48 5.18 -15.13
N LEU A 98 2.04 3.97 -15.11
CA LEU A 98 2.99 3.49 -14.10
C LEU A 98 4.31 4.27 -14.05
N LEU A 99 4.76 4.81 -15.19
CA LEU A 99 5.98 5.63 -15.27
C LEU A 99 5.85 6.94 -14.47
N LYS A 100 4.62 7.32 -14.09
CA LYS A 100 4.32 8.57 -13.38
C LYS A 100 4.08 8.39 -11.88
N ILE A 101 3.97 7.15 -11.37
CA ILE A 101 3.67 6.89 -9.96
C ILE A 101 4.91 7.14 -9.10
N ASN A 102 5.09 8.38 -8.64
CA ASN A 102 6.13 8.72 -7.67
C ASN A 102 5.56 8.59 -6.24
N PRO A 103 6.08 7.68 -5.39
CA PRO A 103 5.60 7.51 -4.01
C PRO A 103 5.96 8.68 -3.07
N GLY A 104 6.72 9.69 -3.53
CA GLY A 104 7.04 10.90 -2.76
C GLY A 104 8.00 10.65 -1.59
N ASN A 105 8.49 11.73 -0.96
CA ASN A 105 9.54 11.66 0.07
C ASN A 105 8.96 11.30 1.47
N LEU A 106 9.68 10.49 2.27
CA LEU A 106 9.21 9.94 3.56
C LEU A 106 9.22 10.97 4.73
N CYS A 107 8.53 12.11 4.62
CA CYS A 107 8.59 13.16 5.65
C CYS A 107 7.54 13.07 6.79
N HIS A 108 6.64 12.07 6.80
CA HIS A 108 5.52 11.92 7.75
C HIS A 108 5.09 10.44 7.92
N PRO A 109 4.55 10.02 9.09
CA PRO A 109 4.24 8.62 9.39
C PRO A 109 2.90 8.17 8.77
N ARG A 110 2.72 8.33 7.46
CA ARG A 110 1.54 7.85 6.74
C ARG A 110 1.81 6.46 6.17
N TRP A 111 1.15 5.44 6.72
CA TRP A 111 1.29 4.04 6.30
C TRP A 111 0.97 3.84 4.83
N ILE A 112 0.04 4.62 4.28
CA ILE A 112 -0.29 4.59 2.85
C ILE A 112 0.93 4.79 1.93
N ARG A 113 1.93 5.59 2.32
CA ARG A 113 3.14 5.78 1.51
C ARG A 113 4.09 4.60 1.60
N ILE A 114 4.19 3.99 2.78
CA ILE A 114 4.94 2.74 2.96
C ILE A 114 4.29 1.65 2.10
N THR A 115 2.96 1.55 2.12
CA THR A 115 2.17 0.64 1.28
C THR A 115 2.48 0.84 -0.21
N ASN A 116 2.41 2.08 -0.70
CA ASN A 116 2.72 2.40 -2.10
C ASN A 116 4.14 2.00 -2.48
N ARG A 117 5.12 2.21 -1.60
CA ARG A 117 6.51 1.82 -1.82
C ARG A 117 6.71 0.30 -1.83
N ILE A 118 6.02 -0.45 -0.95
CA ILE A 118 6.06 -1.92 -0.95
C ILE A 118 5.50 -2.47 -2.26
N LEU A 119 4.33 -1.98 -2.69
CA LEU A 119 3.73 -2.41 -3.95
C LEU A 119 4.63 -2.05 -5.14
N ARG A 120 5.23 -0.85 -5.13
CA ARG A 120 6.20 -0.42 -6.16
C ARG A 120 7.45 -1.29 -6.19
N LEU A 121 7.95 -1.69 -5.03
CA LEU A 121 9.07 -2.60 -4.93
C LEU A 121 8.72 -3.97 -5.55
N ASN A 122 7.52 -4.50 -5.28
CA ASN A 122 7.07 -5.77 -5.87
C ASN A 122 7.01 -5.74 -7.40
N VAL A 123 6.47 -4.66 -7.99
CA VAL A 123 6.44 -4.51 -9.46
C VAL A 123 7.80 -4.11 -10.06
N ALA A 124 8.83 -3.89 -9.25
CA ALA A 124 10.18 -3.60 -9.73
C ALA A 124 11.10 -4.84 -9.77
N HIS A 125 10.64 -5.98 -9.23
CA HIS A 125 11.42 -7.21 -9.13
C HIS A 125 10.68 -8.39 -9.75
N GLU A 126 11.30 -9.05 -10.74
CA GLU A 126 10.77 -10.29 -11.35
C GLU A 126 10.60 -11.41 -10.31
N ASN A 127 11.57 -11.53 -9.39
CA ASN A 127 11.62 -12.55 -8.35
C ASN A 127 11.49 -11.90 -6.97
N SER A 128 10.27 -11.48 -6.63
CA SER A 128 9.98 -10.92 -5.31
C SER A 128 10.20 -11.98 -4.22
N SER A 129 10.82 -11.57 -3.10
CA SER A 129 11.00 -12.48 -1.96
C SER A 129 9.65 -12.92 -1.39
N GLU A 130 9.59 -14.10 -0.77
CA GLU A 130 8.37 -14.60 -0.12
C GLU A 130 7.79 -13.57 0.87
N ALA A 131 8.67 -12.92 1.63
CA ALA A 131 8.34 -11.85 2.55
C ALA A 131 7.67 -10.65 1.84
N LEU A 132 8.20 -10.22 0.69
CA LEU A 132 7.62 -9.14 -0.11
C LEU A 132 6.27 -9.55 -0.75
N LEU A 133 6.15 -10.81 -1.19
CA LEU A 133 4.91 -11.36 -1.73
C LEU A 133 3.81 -11.44 -0.67
N ILE A 134 4.13 -11.86 0.55
CA ILE A 134 3.19 -11.87 1.69
C ILE A 134 2.67 -10.46 1.96
N LEU A 135 3.56 -9.46 2.03
CA LEU A 135 3.16 -8.08 2.26
C LEU A 135 2.32 -7.53 1.12
N THR A 136 2.73 -7.74 -0.12
CA THR A 136 2.02 -7.24 -1.32
C THR A 136 0.64 -7.88 -1.41
N THR A 137 0.54 -9.18 -1.17
CA THR A 137 -0.74 -9.92 -1.16
C THR A 137 -1.67 -9.39 -0.06
N PHE A 138 -1.15 -9.22 1.17
CA PHE A 138 -1.93 -8.66 2.27
C PHE A 138 -2.40 -7.24 1.96
N ILE A 139 -1.52 -6.41 1.40
CA ILE A 139 -1.84 -5.03 1.04
C ILE A 139 -2.97 -5.00 0.01
N ALA A 140 -2.82 -5.75 -1.08
CA ALA A 140 -3.78 -5.80 -2.17
C ALA A 140 -5.14 -6.34 -1.71
N LYS A 141 -5.14 -7.51 -1.05
CA LYS A 141 -6.37 -8.23 -0.67
C LYS A 141 -7.08 -7.63 0.54
N VAL A 142 -6.34 -7.13 1.52
CA VAL A 142 -6.88 -6.70 2.82
C VAL A 142 -6.80 -5.19 2.96
N TYR A 143 -5.60 -4.62 2.96
CA TYR A 143 -5.41 -3.20 3.31
C TYR A 143 -6.10 -2.25 2.33
N ALA A 144 -5.81 -2.37 1.04
CA ALA A 144 -6.35 -1.51 -0.01
C ALA A 144 -7.86 -1.71 -0.16
N SER A 145 -8.32 -2.95 -0.25
CA SER A 145 -9.75 -3.30 -0.29
C SER A 145 -10.53 -2.69 0.87
N MET A 146 -10.03 -2.84 2.10
CA MET A 146 -10.67 -2.26 3.28
C MET A 146 -10.62 -0.72 3.26
N TRP A 147 -9.48 -0.13 2.87
CA TRP A 147 -9.31 1.32 2.77
C TRP A 147 -10.35 1.96 1.84
N PHE A 148 -10.48 1.43 0.62
CA PHE A 148 -11.43 1.96 -0.35
C PHE A 148 -12.88 1.65 0.03
N LYS A 149 -13.16 0.49 0.64
CA LYS A 149 -14.50 0.18 1.19
C LYS A 149 -14.91 1.10 2.33
N ILE A 150 -13.96 1.53 3.17
CA ILE A 150 -14.21 2.54 4.21
C ILE A 150 -14.52 3.90 3.56
N LYS A 151 -13.78 4.27 2.52
CA LYS A 151 -13.93 5.56 1.81
C LYS A 151 -15.19 5.69 0.97
N THR A 152 -15.73 4.60 0.43
CA THR A 152 -17.00 4.63 -0.35
C THR A 152 -18.24 4.72 0.54
N LYS A 153 -18.13 4.45 1.84
CA LYS A 153 -19.21 4.57 2.84
C LYS A 153 -18.73 5.37 4.07
N PRO A 154 -18.40 6.66 3.91
CA PRO A 154 -17.83 7.51 4.96
C PRO A 154 -18.83 7.92 6.05
#